data_AF-A0AAD5Q9R1-F1
#
_entry.id   AF-A0AAD5Q9R1-F1
#
_cell.length_a   1.000
_cell.length_b   1.000
_cell.length_c   1.000
_cell.angle_alpha   90.00
_cell.angle_beta   90.00
_cell.angle_gamma   90.00
#
_symmetry.space_group_name_H-M   'P 1'
#
loop_
_entity.id
_entity.type
_entity.pdbx_description
1 polymer ?
#
loop_
_entity_poly.entity_id
_entity_poly.type
_entity_poly.pdbx_seq_one_letter_code
_entity_poly.pdbx_strand_id
1 'polypeptide(L)'
;MGKDQEVMIGICGGVGPAAGLLLHQNILEHTDSDGEDQGHLNVCHFSRSEDMTDRTEYLLSKTTDADSNDRMENPACGMARTFEMMRAASLHGKTRLVTGVPCNTFHAKPIWEEFLRLTKAAHSDDVRYVHMLEETREL
;
A
#
# COMPACT_ATOMS: atom_id res chain seq x y z
N MET A 1 1.58 22.67 -21.03
CA MET A 1 2.17 21.51 -20.34
C MET A 1 2.13 21.84 -18.86
N GLY A 2 1.24 21.20 -18.10
CA GLY A 2 1.15 21.45 -16.65
C GLY A 2 2.45 21.01 -15.99
N LYS A 3 2.90 21.76 -14.97
CA LYS A 3 4.05 21.38 -14.14
C LYS A 3 3.95 19.90 -13.75
N ASP A 4 5.03 19.15 -13.90
CA ASP A 4 5.12 17.80 -13.35
C ASP A 4 4.73 17.86 -11.87
N GLN A 5 3.60 17.24 -11.54
CA GLN A 5 3.13 17.16 -10.17
C GLN A 5 4.13 16.30 -9.39
N GLU A 6 4.67 16.85 -8.30
CA GLU A 6 5.59 16.10 -7.44
C GLU A 6 4.96 14.78 -6.98
N VAL A 7 5.77 13.72 -6.95
CA VAL A 7 5.33 12.38 -6.58
C VAL A 7 5.74 12.10 -5.14
N MET A 8 4.83 11.51 -4.37
CA MET A 8 5.09 10.90 -3.08
C MET A 8 4.89 9.39 -3.17
N ILE A 9 5.86 8.62 -2.70
CA ILE A 9 5.75 7.16 -2.59
C ILE A 9 5.09 6.81 -1.25
N GLY A 10 4.01 6.04 -1.27
CA GLY A 10 3.33 5.53 -0.09
C GLY A 10 3.61 4.04 0.14
N ILE A 11 4.28 3.70 1.24
CA ILE A 11 4.51 2.31 1.67
C ILE A 11 3.46 1.90 2.69
N CYS A 12 2.45 1.16 2.23
CA CYS A 12 1.38 0.58 3.03
C CYS A 12 1.89 -0.63 3.83
N GLY A 13 2.62 -0.37 4.92
CA GLY A 13 3.31 -1.36 5.76
C GLY A 13 2.42 -2.02 6.83
N GLY A 14 3.04 -2.70 7.80
CA GLY A 14 2.33 -3.44 8.85
C GLY A 14 1.92 -4.88 8.49
N VAL A 15 2.08 -5.28 7.23
CA VAL A 15 1.88 -6.65 6.71
C VAL A 15 3.06 -7.60 6.98
N GLY A 16 3.72 -7.41 8.13
CA GLY A 16 5.09 -7.82 8.42
C GLY A 16 5.99 -6.58 8.49
N PRO A 17 6.28 -6.03 9.68
CA PRO A 17 7.00 -4.76 9.83
C PRO A 17 8.32 -4.69 9.05
N ALA A 18 9.05 -5.81 9.01
CA ALA A 18 10.34 -5.90 8.33
C ALA A 18 10.23 -5.72 6.80
N ALA A 19 9.13 -6.13 6.18
CA ALA A 19 8.95 -6.01 4.73
C ALA A 19 8.85 -4.55 4.28
N GLY A 20 8.14 -3.71 5.05
CA GLY A 20 8.06 -2.27 4.79
C GLY A 20 9.40 -1.56 4.98
N LEU A 21 10.18 -1.97 6.00
CA LEU A 21 11.53 -1.45 6.20
C LEU A 21 12.44 -1.80 5.02
N LEU A 22 12.45 -3.07 4.60
CA LEU A 22 13.27 -3.52 3.48
C LEU A 22 12.89 -2.80 2.18
N LEU A 23 11.60 -2.60 1.90
CA LEU A 23 11.17 -1.84 0.73
C LEU A 23 11.66 -0.38 0.80
N HIS A 24 11.58 0.26 1.97
CA HIS A 24 12.10 1.62 2.13
C HIS A 24 13.62 1.67 1.93
N GLN A 25 14.37 0.71 2.47
CA GLN A 25 15.82 0.58 2.21
C GLN A 25 16.10 0.43 0.72
N ASN A 26 15.36 -0.43 0.01
CA ASN A 26 15.53 -0.61 -1.43
C ASN A 26 15.24 0.68 -2.22
N ILE A 27 14.23 1.45 -1.83
CA ILE A 27 13.95 2.75 -2.45
C ILE A 27 15.15 3.69 -2.27
N LEU A 28 15.72 3.77 -1.08
CA LEU A 28 16.90 4.61 -0.82
C LEU A 28 18.11 4.16 -1.66
N GLU A 29 18.40 2.85 -1.68
CA GLU A 29 19.55 2.27 -2.37
C GLU A 29 19.48 2.38 -3.89
N HIS A 30 18.27 2.43 -4.46
CA HIS A 30 18.04 2.48 -5.91
C HIS A 30 17.53 3.84 -6.39
N THR A 31 17.53 4.86 -5.54
CA THR A 31 17.27 6.24 -5.96
C THR A 31 18.58 6.87 -6.41
N ASP A 32 18.61 7.35 -7.65
CA ASP A 32 19.68 8.23 -8.11
C ASP A 32 19.43 9.64 -7.56
N SER A 33 20.16 10.00 -6.50
CA SER A 33 20.00 11.26 -5.78
C SER A 33 21.09 12.29 -6.11
N ASP A 34 21.91 12.03 -7.14
CA ASP A 34 23.10 12.83 -7.48
C ASP A 34 24.10 12.99 -6.31
N GLY A 35 24.03 12.11 -5.31
CA GLY A 35 24.86 12.14 -4.10
C GLY A 35 24.40 13.14 -3.03
N GLU A 36 23.20 13.71 -3.14
CA GLU A 36 22.63 14.66 -2.19
C GLU A 36 21.41 14.09 -1.45
N ASP A 37 21.27 14.40 -0.16
CA ASP A 37 20.10 13.99 0.63
C ASP A 37 18.79 14.54 0.05
N GLN A 38 18.82 15.74 -0.53
CA GLN A 38 17.68 16.43 -1.13
C GLN A 38 17.23 15.82 -2.46
N GLY A 39 18.08 14.99 -3.09
CA GLY A 39 17.76 14.28 -4.33
C GLY A 39 16.93 13.01 -4.12
N HIS A 40 16.73 12.58 -2.87
CA HIS A 40 15.93 11.38 -2.59
C HIS A 40 14.43 11.60 -2.79
N LEU A 41 13.72 10.51 -3.11
CA LEU A 41 12.27 10.54 -3.30
C LEU A 41 11.53 10.83 -1.99
N ASN A 42 10.42 11.57 -2.08
CA ASN A 42 9.51 11.77 -0.96
C ASN A 42 8.79 10.45 -0.63
N VAL A 43 9.07 9.85 0.53
CA VAL A 43 8.47 8.58 0.97
C VAL A 43 7.66 8.78 2.24
N CYS A 44 6.43 8.28 2.24
CA CYS A 44 5.58 8.13 3.41
C CYS A 44 5.43 6.64 3.73
N HIS A 45 5.99 6.20 4.87
CA HIS A 45 5.89 4.81 5.33
C HIS A 45 5.10 4.76 6.64
N PHE A 46 3.89 4.19 6.56
CA PHE A 46 3.11 3.84 7.75
C PHE A 46 3.17 2.33 7.97
N SER A 47 3.64 1.92 9.15
CA SER A 47 3.68 0.52 9.58
C SER A 47 2.69 0.31 10.72
N ARG A 48 1.48 -0.15 10.39
CA ARG A 48 0.36 -0.32 11.34
C ARG A 48 0.00 -1.79 11.50
N SER A 49 0.90 -2.55 12.14
CA SER A 49 0.73 -4.00 12.29
C SER A 49 -0.51 -4.40 13.11
N GLU A 50 -0.90 -3.58 14.09
CA GLU A 50 -2.09 -3.80 14.91
C GLU A 50 -3.39 -3.78 14.08
N ASP A 51 -3.43 -2.96 13.03
CA ASP A 51 -4.59 -2.87 12.13
C ASP A 51 -4.65 -4.03 11.13
N MET A 52 -3.62 -4.87 11.06
CA MET A 52 -3.50 -5.86 10.01
C MET A 52 -3.96 -7.24 10.47
N THR A 53 -5.18 -7.61 10.07
CA THR A 53 -5.68 -8.98 10.22
C THR A 53 -4.75 -9.98 9.52
N ASP A 54 -4.64 -11.21 10.04
CA ASP A 54 -3.83 -12.24 9.38
C ASP A 54 -4.43 -12.58 8.01
N ARG A 55 -3.61 -12.46 6.96
CA ARG A 55 -4.07 -12.61 5.57
C ARG A 55 -4.34 -14.08 5.24
N THR A 56 -3.56 -14.99 5.82
CA THR A 56 -3.66 -16.43 5.56
C THR A 56 -4.90 -16.98 6.23
N GLU A 57 -5.10 -16.66 7.51
CA GLU A 57 -6.30 -17.05 8.25
C GLU A 57 -7.57 -16.49 7.60
N TYR A 58 -7.53 -15.23 7.15
CA TYR A 58 -8.65 -14.63 6.42
C TYR A 58 -8.99 -15.41 5.15
N LEU A 59 -8.00 -15.69 4.30
CA LEU A 59 -8.22 -16.41 3.04
C LEU A 59 -8.70 -17.84 3.29
N LEU A 60 -8.17 -18.54 4.30
CA LEU A 60 -8.62 -19.88 4.69
C LEU A 60 -10.07 -19.86 5.18
N SER A 61 -10.45 -18.88 6.00
CA SER A 61 -11.84 -18.74 6.49
C SER A 61 -12.85 -18.59 5.35
N LYS A 62 -12.46 -17.98 4.22
CA LYS A 62 -13.29 -17.86 3.02
C LYS A 62 -13.49 -19.17 2.26
N THR A 63 -12.64 -20.16 2.52
CA THR A 63 -12.73 -21.48 1.87
C THR A 63 -13.43 -22.53 2.74
N THR A 64 -13.40 -22.38 4.07
CA THR A 64 -13.89 -23.39 5.01
C THR A 64 -15.28 -23.13 5.58
N ASP A 65 -15.76 -21.87 5.64
CA ASP A 65 -16.97 -21.54 6.39
C ASP A 65 -17.89 -20.54 5.67
N ALA A 66 -19.03 -21.01 5.16
CA ALA A 66 -20.15 -20.16 4.75
C ALA A 66 -21.10 -19.83 5.93
N ASP A 67 -21.02 -20.58 7.03
CA ASP A 67 -21.99 -20.58 8.15
C ASP A 67 -21.40 -20.19 9.51
N SER A 68 -20.11 -19.83 9.60
CA SER A 68 -19.51 -19.38 10.86
C SER A 68 -19.85 -17.92 11.15
N ASN A 69 -20.36 -17.66 12.37
CA ASN A 69 -20.66 -16.31 12.87
C ASN A 69 -19.40 -15.49 13.23
N ASP A 70 -18.21 -16.07 13.08
CA ASP A 70 -16.95 -15.38 13.34
C ASP A 70 -16.48 -14.65 12.07
N ARG A 71 -16.98 -13.43 11.90
CA ARG A 71 -16.64 -12.60 10.74
C ARG A 71 -15.30 -11.94 10.96
N MET A 72 -14.24 -12.62 10.52
CA MET A 72 -12.91 -12.03 10.41
C MET A 72 -12.93 -10.81 9.48
N GLU A 73 -12.37 -9.68 9.94
CA GLU A 73 -12.25 -8.46 9.13
C GLU A 73 -11.39 -8.75 7.89
N ASN A 74 -11.78 -8.21 6.73
CA ASN A 74 -10.91 -8.27 5.55
C ASN A 74 -9.65 -7.42 5.83
N PRO A 75 -8.42 -7.93 5.67
CA PRO A 75 -7.18 -7.16 5.82
C PRO A 75 -7.17 -5.83 5.04
N ALA A 76 -7.94 -5.74 3.96
CA ALA A 76 -8.18 -4.52 3.20
C ALA A 76 -8.71 -3.36 4.04
N CYS A 77 -9.53 -3.61 5.06
CA CYS A 77 -10.12 -2.59 5.92
C CYS A 77 -9.05 -1.86 6.75
N GLY A 78 -8.18 -2.62 7.42
CA GLY A 78 -7.03 -2.07 8.15
C GLY A 78 -6.05 -1.34 7.23
N MET A 79 -5.84 -1.87 6.03
CA MET A 79 -4.99 -1.19 5.06
C MET A 79 -5.60 0.09 4.51
N ALA A 80 -6.91 0.13 4.30
CA ALA A 80 -7.61 1.35 3.88
C ALA A 80 -7.46 2.48 4.92
N ARG A 81 -7.53 2.15 6.23
CA ARG A 81 -7.23 3.12 7.31
C ARG A 81 -5.81 3.68 7.21
N THR A 82 -4.83 2.82 6.90
CA THR A 82 -3.43 3.21 6.69
C THR A 82 -3.26 4.08 5.44
N PHE A 83 -3.90 3.71 4.34
CA PHE A 83 -3.89 4.44 3.09
C PHE A 83 -4.45 5.87 3.25
N GLU A 84 -5.56 6.05 3.98
CA GLU A 84 -6.15 7.37 4.18
C GLU A 84 -5.19 8.35 4.90
N MET A 85 -4.29 7.85 5.75
CA MET A 85 -3.24 8.69 6.36
C MET A 85 -2.24 9.19 5.31
N MET A 86 -1.81 8.32 4.38
CA MET A 86 -0.90 8.71 3.29
C MET A 86 -1.57 9.67 2.34
N ARG A 87 -2.84 9.41 2.03
CA ARG A 87 -3.63 10.26 1.16
C ARG A 87 -3.82 11.65 1.75
N ALA A 88 -4.09 11.75 3.06
CA ALA A 88 -4.13 13.04 3.75
C ALA A 88 -2.78 13.77 3.62
N ALA A 89 -1.66 13.07 3.77
CA ALA A 89 -0.33 13.64 3.58
C ALA A 89 -0.07 14.10 2.13
N SER A 90 -0.46 13.31 1.12
CA SER A 90 -0.29 13.66 -0.29
C SER A 90 -1.14 14.85 -0.70
N LEU A 91 -2.40 14.90 -0.24
CA LEU A 91 -3.29 16.05 -0.46
C LEU A 91 -2.74 17.32 0.18
N HIS A 92 -2.18 17.22 1.39
CA HIS A 92 -1.54 18.36 2.06
C HIS A 92 -0.31 18.85 1.30
N GLY A 93 0.54 17.92 0.84
CA GLY A 93 1.71 18.20 0.01
C GLY A 93 1.39 18.59 -1.43
N LYS A 94 0.12 18.48 -1.87
CA LYS A 94 -0.31 18.64 -3.27
C LYS A 94 0.47 17.73 -4.23
N THR A 95 0.85 16.54 -3.77
CA THR A 95 1.61 15.56 -4.52
C THR A 95 0.70 14.49 -5.10
N ARG A 96 1.14 13.88 -6.19
CA ARG A 96 0.57 12.63 -6.70
C ARG A 96 1.05 11.48 -5.82
N LEU A 97 0.14 10.62 -5.37
CA LEU A 97 0.51 9.47 -4.54
C LEU A 97 0.74 8.23 -5.42
N VAL A 98 1.90 7.60 -5.30
CA VAL A 98 2.18 6.26 -5.86
C VAL A 98 2.34 5.31 -4.69
N THR A 99 1.43 4.35 -4.52
CA THR A 99 1.40 3.52 -3.30
C THR A 99 1.30 2.03 -3.59
N GLY A 100 1.92 1.22 -2.73
CA GLY A 100 1.85 -0.24 -2.80
C GLY A 100 1.96 -0.89 -1.42
N VAL A 101 1.53 -2.15 -1.35
CA VAL A 101 1.56 -3.00 -0.15
C VAL A 101 2.66 -4.07 -0.29
N PRO A 102 3.72 -4.08 0.55
CA PRO A 102 4.83 -5.03 0.48
C PRO A 102 4.46 -6.40 1.09
N CYS A 103 3.44 -7.05 0.55
CA CYS A 103 3.02 -8.39 0.97
C CYS A 103 2.30 -9.14 -0.16
N ASN A 104 2.91 -10.24 -0.62
CA ASN A 104 2.36 -11.07 -1.70
C ASN A 104 0.93 -11.56 -1.39
N THR A 105 0.68 -12.04 -0.17
CA THR A 105 -0.64 -12.55 0.24
C THR A 105 -1.72 -11.47 0.20
N PHE A 106 -1.36 -10.20 0.46
CA PHE A 106 -2.31 -9.08 0.40
C PHE A 106 -2.81 -8.82 -1.02
N HIS A 107 -1.99 -9.13 -2.04
CA HIS A 107 -2.36 -9.02 -3.45
C HIS A 107 -3.28 -10.17 -3.93
N ALA A 108 -3.70 -11.08 -3.05
CA ALA A 108 -4.74 -12.04 -3.37
C ALA A 108 -6.05 -11.32 -3.72
N LYS A 109 -6.71 -11.76 -4.81
CA LYS A 109 -7.90 -11.11 -5.37
C LYS A 109 -8.96 -10.67 -4.33
N PRO A 110 -9.38 -11.51 -3.34
CA PRO A 110 -10.39 -11.11 -2.36
C PRO A 110 -10.00 -9.96 -1.43
N ILE A 111 -8.70 -9.73 -1.24
CA ILE A 111 -8.16 -8.66 -0.39
C ILE A 111 -7.87 -7.43 -1.26
N TRP A 112 -7.17 -7.62 -2.38
CA TRP A 112 -6.77 -6.52 -3.25
C TRP A 112 -7.96 -5.78 -3.87
N GLU A 113 -8.95 -6.50 -4.39
CA GLU A 113 -10.13 -5.86 -4.99
C GLU A 113 -10.94 -5.08 -3.95
N GLU A 114 -11.02 -5.59 -2.71
CA GLU A 114 -11.68 -4.88 -1.62
C GLU A 114 -10.89 -3.64 -1.21
N PHE A 115 -9.56 -3.73 -1.14
CA PHE A 115 -8.70 -2.58 -0.86
C PHE A 115 -8.89 -1.49 -1.92
N LEU A 116 -8.87 -1.86 -3.21
CA LEU A 116 -9.17 -0.93 -4.30
C LEU A 116 -10.58 -0.36 -4.20
N ARG A 117 -11.59 -1.18 -3.85
CA ARG A 117 -12.97 -0.70 -3.69
C ARG A 117 -13.08 0.34 -2.57
N LEU A 118 -12.46 0.09 -1.42
CA LEU A 118 -12.49 0.98 -0.27
C LEU A 118 -11.76 2.31 -0.54
N THR A 119 -10.68 2.27 -1.33
CA THR A 119 -9.79 3.44 -1.55
C THR A 119 -10.09 4.21 -2.85
N LYS A 120 -10.52 3.54 -3.92
CA LYS A 120 -10.89 4.18 -5.20
C LYS A 120 -12.29 4.79 -5.19
N ALA A 121 -13.24 4.25 -4.41
CA ALA A 121 -14.57 4.84 -4.31
C ALA A 121 -14.54 6.27 -3.72
N ALA A 122 -13.40 6.69 -3.17
CA ALA A 122 -13.19 7.95 -2.49
C ALA A 122 -12.23 8.92 -3.22
N HIS A 123 -12.11 8.97 -4.57
CA HIS A 123 -11.59 10.10 -5.43
C HIS A 123 -10.64 9.70 -6.62
N SER A 124 -10.22 10.72 -7.39
CA SER A 124 -9.66 10.89 -8.77
C SER A 124 -8.24 10.37 -9.10
N ASP A 125 -7.81 10.57 -10.36
CA ASP A 125 -6.54 10.21 -11.05
C ASP A 125 -5.20 10.49 -10.32
N ASP A 126 -5.24 11.07 -9.11
CA ASP A 126 -4.09 11.52 -8.32
C ASP A 126 -3.38 10.40 -7.54
N VAL A 127 -3.93 9.18 -7.57
CA VAL A 127 -3.37 8.00 -6.91
C VAL A 127 -3.06 6.91 -7.93
N ARG A 128 -1.81 6.47 -7.99
CA ARG A 128 -1.41 5.23 -8.67
C ARG A 128 -1.23 4.13 -7.62
N TYR A 129 -1.98 3.06 -7.78
CA TYR A 129 -1.81 1.83 -7.00
C TYR A 129 -0.83 0.92 -7.73
N VAL A 130 0.15 0.40 -7.01
CA VAL A 130 1.17 -0.52 -7.53
C VAL A 130 0.84 -1.92 -7.06
N HIS A 131 0.48 -2.79 -8.01
CA HIS A 131 0.32 -4.21 -7.75
C HIS A 131 1.68 -4.91 -7.92
N MET A 132 2.37 -5.16 -6.82
CA MET A 132 3.79 -5.55 -6.84
C MET A 132 4.07 -6.85 -7.62
N LEU A 133 3.12 -7.79 -7.63
CA LEU A 133 3.28 -9.03 -8.40
C LEU A 133 3.11 -8.82 -9.92
N GLU A 134 2.36 -7.80 -10.33
CA GLU A 134 2.20 -7.47 -11.75
C GLU A 134 3.50 -6.82 -12.24
N GLU A 135 4.04 -5.85 -11.51
CA GLU A 135 5.32 -5.20 -11.83
C GLU A 135 6.50 -6.18 -11.85
N THR A 136 6.44 -7.29 -11.10
CA THR A 136 7.48 -8.34 -11.12
C THR A 136 7.37 -9.26 -12.34
N ARG A 137 6.17 -9.41 -12.92
CA ARG A 137 5.93 -10.27 -14.10
C ARG A 137 6.36 -9.61 -15.41
N GLU A 138 6.53 -8.29 -15.40
CA GLU A 138 6.90 -7.48 -16.56
C GLU A 138 8.43 -7.39 -16.77
N LEU A 139 9.21 -8.08 -15.94
CA LEU A 139 10.66 -8.29 -16.08
C LEU A 139 10.98 -9.56 -16.89
#